data_AF-A0A1G7QD33-F1
#
_entry.id   AF-A0A1G7QD33-F1
#
_cell.length_a   1.000
_cell.length_b   1.000
_cell.length_c   1.000
_cell.angle_alpha   90.00
_cell.angle_beta   90.00
_cell.angle_gamma   90.00
#
_symmetry.space_group_name_H-M   'P 1'
#
loop_
_entity.id
_entity.type
_entity.pdbx_description
1 polymer ?
#
loop_
_entity_poly.entity_id
_entity_poly.type
_entity_poly.pdbx_seq_one_letter_code
_entity_poly.pdbx_strand_id
1 'polypeptide(L)'
;MAVLDRTKGLRWDRATGLMSGAGKNAPAPHGALVPDTLHDCDQIAVVYDKGQAPPEITIARVSGSVHTVLADGVAVAVVARASGPAPSVDDVILVERSR
;
A
#
# COMPACT_ATOMS: atom_id res chain seq x y z
N MET A 1 -10.67 19.27 3.25
CA MET A 1 -11.91 18.74 2.62
C MET A 1 -11.58 18.22 1.23
N ALA A 2 -11.15 16.95 1.09
CA ALA A 2 -11.10 16.17 -0.16
C ALA A 2 -10.49 14.76 0.11
N VAL A 3 -11.14 13.92 0.93
CA VAL A 3 -10.76 12.51 1.15
C VAL A 3 -11.85 11.57 0.62
N LEU A 4 -12.63 12.02 -0.38
CA LEU A 4 -13.80 11.27 -0.88
C LEU A 4 -13.74 10.94 -2.37
N ASP A 5 -12.72 11.38 -3.11
CA ASP A 5 -12.67 11.15 -4.57
C ASP A 5 -11.55 10.18 -5.03
N ARG A 6 -10.53 9.88 -4.20
CA ARG A 6 -9.43 8.97 -4.58
C ARG A 6 -9.79 7.48 -4.64
N THR A 7 -10.95 7.08 -4.14
CA THR A 7 -11.42 5.69 -4.23
C THR A 7 -12.24 5.42 -5.49
N LYS A 8 -12.73 6.46 -6.17
CA LYS A 8 -13.36 6.31 -7.48
C LYS A 8 -12.26 5.90 -8.46
N GLY A 9 -12.35 4.68 -9.00
CA GLY A 9 -11.39 4.17 -10.00
C GLY A 9 -10.51 3.02 -9.51
N LEU A 10 -10.51 2.73 -8.21
CA LEU A 10 -9.74 1.62 -7.66
C LEU A 10 -10.34 0.28 -8.05
N ARG A 11 -9.53 -0.54 -8.72
CA ARG A 11 -9.91 -1.89 -9.16
C ARG A 11 -9.54 -2.90 -8.07
N TRP A 12 -10.29 -2.88 -6.98
CA TRP A 12 -10.16 -3.85 -5.89
C TRP A 12 -10.33 -5.30 -6.36
N ASP A 13 -11.12 -5.52 -7.42
CA ASP A 13 -11.27 -6.81 -8.10
C ASP A 13 -9.96 -7.33 -8.72
N ARG A 14 -8.99 -6.43 -8.95
CA ARG A 14 -7.66 -6.71 -9.50
C ARG A 14 -6.53 -6.44 -8.51
N ALA A 15 -6.85 -6.24 -7.23
CA ALA A 15 -5.84 -6.02 -6.22
C ALA A 15 -4.91 -7.24 -6.13
N THR A 16 -3.60 -7.00 -6.27
CA THR A 16 -2.58 -8.04 -6.22
C THR A 16 -1.88 -7.99 -4.87
N GLY A 17 -2.00 -9.06 -4.09
CA GLY A 17 -1.30 -9.17 -2.80
C GLY A 17 0.20 -9.16 -3.01
N LEU A 18 0.89 -8.26 -2.30
CA LEU A 18 2.34 -8.20 -2.24
C LEU A 18 2.75 -9.14 -1.11
N MET A 19 2.89 -10.43 -1.42
CA MET A 19 3.35 -11.39 -0.42
C MET A 19 4.79 -11.05 -0.04
N SER A 20 4.97 -10.56 1.18
CA SER A 20 6.27 -10.65 1.85
C SER A 20 6.61 -12.14 1.99
N GLY A 21 7.89 -12.53 1.87
CA GLY A 21 8.31 -13.93 1.93
C GLY A 21 7.95 -14.67 3.23
N ALA A 22 7.43 -13.94 4.23
CA ALA A 22 6.77 -14.52 5.39
C ALA A 22 5.42 -15.14 4.96
N GLY A 23 5.35 -16.47 4.97
CA GLY A 23 4.22 -17.23 4.44
C GLY A 23 2.85 -16.80 4.95
N LYS A 24 1.81 -17.36 4.33
CA LYS A 24 0.34 -17.09 4.44
C LYS A 24 -0.26 -16.79 5.83
N ASN A 25 0.48 -16.97 6.91
CA ASN A 25 0.07 -16.82 8.30
C ASN A 25 0.94 -15.86 9.12
N ALA A 26 1.79 -15.05 8.47
CA ALA A 26 2.58 -14.04 9.15
C ALA A 26 1.65 -13.00 9.83
N PRO A 27 1.99 -12.51 11.03
CA PRO A 27 1.31 -11.36 11.60
C PRO A 27 1.34 -10.19 10.61
N ALA A 28 0.23 -9.45 10.51
CA ALA A 28 0.20 -8.17 9.80
C ALA A 28 1.37 -7.26 10.22
N PRO A 29 1.79 -6.32 9.36
CA PRO A 29 1.08 -5.78 8.19
C PRO A 29 1.42 -6.45 6.84
N HIS A 30 0.44 -6.51 5.92
CA HIS A 30 0.62 -6.99 4.54
C HIS A 30 0.33 -5.89 3.53
N GLY A 31 1.08 -5.85 2.42
CA GLY A 31 0.79 -4.95 1.30
C GLY A 31 -0.04 -5.60 0.21
N ALA A 32 -0.80 -4.80 -0.53
CA ALA A 32 -1.44 -5.15 -1.78
C ALA A 32 -1.39 -3.96 -2.74
N LEU A 33 -1.17 -4.22 -4.02
CA LEU A 33 -1.21 -3.19 -5.05
C LEU A 33 -2.61 -3.15 -5.65
N VAL A 34 -3.22 -1.98 -5.66
CA VAL A 34 -4.58 -1.74 -6.15
C VAL A 34 -4.48 -0.85 -7.39
N PRO A 35 -4.77 -1.38 -8.58
CA PRO A 35 -4.71 -0.59 -9.79
C PRO A 35 -5.69 0.58 -9.73
N ASP A 36 -5.20 1.79 -10.02
CA ASP A 36 -6.03 2.98 -10.19
C ASP A 36 -6.14 3.30 -11.68
N THR A 37 -7.36 3.29 -12.20
CA THR A 37 -7.60 3.60 -13.63
C THR A 37 -7.86 5.08 -13.89
N LEU A 38 -8.01 5.88 -12.85
CA LEU A 38 -8.33 7.31 -12.93
C LEU A 38 -7.10 8.19 -12.67
N HIS A 39 -6.16 7.73 -11.86
CA HIS A 39 -4.87 8.38 -11.66
C HIS A 39 -3.75 7.53 -12.26
N ASP A 40 -2.71 8.17 -12.81
CA ASP A 40 -1.49 7.51 -13.36
C ASP A 40 -0.60 6.94 -12.22
N CYS A 41 -1.21 6.50 -11.12
CA CYS A 41 -0.55 5.98 -9.95
C CYS A 41 -1.42 4.91 -9.28
N ASP A 42 -0.93 3.67 -9.30
CA ASP A 42 -1.50 2.58 -8.51
C ASP A 42 -1.46 2.92 -7.02
N GLN A 43 -2.52 2.56 -6.31
CA GLN A 43 -2.59 2.72 -4.86
C GLN A 43 -2.02 1.49 -4.16
N ILE A 44 -1.55 1.67 -2.93
CA ILE A 44 -0.99 0.58 -2.12
C ILE A 44 -1.91 0.39 -0.92
N ALA A 45 -2.59 -0.75 -0.84
CA ALA A 45 -3.37 -1.11 0.32
C ALA A 45 -2.48 -1.80 1.36
N VAL A 46 -2.49 -1.31 2.60
CA VAL A 46 -1.85 -1.96 3.75
C VAL A 46 -2.92 -2.56 4.63
N VAL A 47 -2.90 -3.88 4.74
CA VAL A 47 -3.88 -4.65 5.49
C VAL A 47 -3.37 -4.93 6.90
N TYR A 48 -4.14 -4.53 7.90
CA TYR A 48 -3.86 -4.77 9.31
C TYR A 48 -5.02 -5.48 10.00
N ASP A 49 -4.73 -6.21 11.09
CA ASP A 49 -5.73 -6.97 11.83
C ASP A 49 -6.59 -6.05 12.72
N LYS A 50 -7.91 -6.26 12.71
CA LYS A 50 -8.85 -5.54 13.58
C LYS A 50 -8.46 -5.67 15.05
N GLY A 51 -8.42 -4.52 15.74
CA GLY A 51 -8.01 -4.44 17.15
C GLY A 51 -6.51 -4.21 17.36
N GLN A 52 -5.70 -4.19 16.30
CA GLN A 52 -4.36 -3.60 16.33
C GLN A 52 -4.44 -2.10 16.06
N ALA A 53 -3.47 -1.34 16.58
CA ALA A 53 -3.34 0.07 16.22
C ALA A 53 -3.06 0.18 14.71
N PRO A 54 -3.61 1.19 14.01
CA PRO A 54 -3.27 1.44 12.62
C PRO A 54 -1.75 1.61 12.48
N PRO A 55 -1.10 0.89 11.54
CA PRO A 55 0.35 0.94 11.42
C PRO A 55 0.82 2.31 10.93
N GLU A 56 1.97 2.76 11.40
CA GLU A 56 2.62 3.95 10.89
C GLU A 56 3.18 3.66 9.49
N ILE A 57 2.75 4.44 8.50
CA ILE A 57 3.19 4.30 7.13
C ILE A 57 4.36 5.23 6.86
N THR A 58 5.48 4.66 6.45
CA THR A 58 6.67 5.41 6.02
C THR A 58 7.05 5.00 4.61
N ILE A 59 7.46 5.97 3.78
CA ILE A 59 7.97 5.69 2.44
C ILE A 59 9.47 6.00 2.41
N ALA A 60 10.27 4.96 2.19
CA ALA A 60 11.72 5.08 2.05
C ALA A 60 12.11 4.98 0.58
N ARG A 61 13.00 5.86 0.13
CA ARG A 61 13.61 5.76 -1.20
C ARG A 61 14.80 4.81 -1.13
N VAL A 62 14.76 3.71 -1.89
CA VAL A 62 15.84 2.72 -1.91
C VAL A 62 16.89 3.09 -2.95
N SER A 63 16.46 3.42 -4.17
CA SER A 63 17.38 3.82 -5.25
C SER A 63 16.62 4.48 -6.38
N GLY A 64 17.08 5.64 -6.85
CA GLY A 64 16.52 6.28 -8.04
C GLY A 64 15.00 6.41 -7.96
N SER A 65 14.28 5.63 -8.75
CA SER A 65 12.82 5.65 -8.78
C SER A 65 12.14 4.48 -8.05
N VAL A 66 12.91 3.72 -7.27
CA VAL A 66 12.44 2.62 -6.42
C VAL A 66 12.21 3.13 -5.00
N HIS A 67 10.98 2.94 -4.54
CA HIS A 67 10.52 3.32 -3.22
C HIS A 67 9.97 2.09 -2.51
N THR A 68 10.13 2.05 -1.19
CA THR A 68 9.60 1.00 -0.33
C THR A 68 8.59 1.62 0.62
N VAL A 69 7.41 1.03 0.68
CA VAL A 69 6.42 1.34 1.71
C VAL A 69 6.68 0.45 2.90
N LEU A 70 6.86 1.08 4.04
CA LEU A 70 7.00 0.44 5.34
C LEU A 70 5.74 0.68 6.15
N ALA A 71 5.31 -0.36 6.86
CA ALA A 71 4.28 -0.29 7.88
C ALA A 71 4.93 -0.72 9.20
N ASP A 72 5.00 0.19 10.17
CA ASP A 72 5.74 0.02 11.43
C ASP A 72 7.21 -0.42 11.23
N GLY A 73 7.86 0.10 10.18
CA GLY A 73 9.23 -0.27 9.81
C GLY A 73 9.36 -1.61 9.07
N VAL A 74 8.27 -2.34 8.84
CA VAL A 74 8.26 -3.57 8.03
C VAL A 74 7.98 -3.22 6.57
N ALA A 75 8.86 -3.63 5.65
CA ALA A 75 8.65 -3.44 4.22
C ALA A 75 7.45 -4.27 3.72
N VAL A 76 6.38 -3.58 3.32
CA VAL A 76 5.12 -4.19 2.85
C VAL A 76 4.91 -4.05 1.34
N ALA A 77 5.55 -3.08 0.71
CA ALA A 77 5.52 -2.92 -0.74
C ALA A 77 6.84 -2.33 -1.27
N VAL A 78 7.25 -2.74 -2.47
CA VAL A 78 8.32 -2.09 -3.23
C VAL A 78 7.72 -1.62 -4.55
N VAL A 79 7.83 -0.33 -4.82
CA VAL A 79 7.31 0.31 -6.02
C VAL A 79 8.47 0.92 -6.80
N ALA A 80 8.77 0.32 -7.94
CA ALA A 80 9.69 0.88 -8.92
C ALA A 80 8.87 1.65 -9.95
N ARG A 81 8.97 2.98 -9.96
CA ARG A 81 8.29 3.82 -10.96
C ARG A 81 9.24 4.27 -12.05
N ALA A 82 8.93 4.00 -13.31
CA ALA A 82 9.73 4.51 -14.42
C ALA A 82 9.49 6.01 -14.67
N SER A 83 8.28 6.51 -14.36
CA SER A 83 7.82 7.89 -14.56
C SER A 83 6.79 8.30 -13.51
N GLY A 84 6.58 9.60 -13.31
CA GLY A 84 5.62 10.16 -12.34
C GLY A 84 6.24 10.57 -11.00
N PRO A 85 5.44 11.20 -10.10
CA PRO A 85 5.92 11.64 -8.79
C PRO A 85 6.30 10.46 -7.89
N ALA A 86 7.09 10.68 -6.84
CA ALA A 86 7.38 9.66 -5.83
C ALA A 86 6.09 9.28 -5.06
N PRO A 87 5.98 8.04 -4.54
CA PRO A 87 4.80 7.64 -3.77
C PRO A 87 4.76 8.41 -2.47
N SER A 88 3.56 8.84 -2.10
CA SER A 88 3.26 9.58 -0.90
C SER A 88 2.41 8.73 0.04
N VAL A 89 2.41 9.07 1.33
CA VAL A 89 1.62 8.34 2.33
C VAL A 89 0.12 8.42 2.02
N ASP A 90 -0.32 9.51 1.37
CA ASP A 90 -1.70 9.66 0.89
C ASP A 90 -2.09 8.69 -0.23
N ASP A 91 -1.11 8.00 -0.83
CA ASP A 91 -1.33 6.94 -1.82
C ASP A 91 -1.43 5.53 -1.17
N VAL A 92 -1.42 5.50 0.16
CA VAL A 92 -1.53 4.28 0.95
C VAL A 92 -2.90 4.20 1.61
N ILE A 93 -3.61 3.12 1.35
CA ILE A 93 -4.94 2.87 1.89
C ILE A 93 -4.83 1.86 3.02
N LEU A 94 -5.19 2.26 4.24
CA LEU A 94 -5.24 1.35 5.37
C LEU A 94 -6.53 0.52 5.33
N VAL A 95 -6.38 -0.80 5.31
CA VAL A 95 -7.50 -1.74 5.26
C VAL A 95 -7.50 -2.58 6.53
N GLU A 96 -8.52 -2.40 7.36
CA GLU A 96 -8.75 -3.26 8.51
C GLU A 96 -9.38 -4.58 8.05
N ARG A 97 -8.78 -5.73 8.38
CA ARG A 97 -9.41 -7.04 8.18
C ARG A 97 -9.94 -7.60 9.49
N SER A 98 -11.18 -8.10 9.44
CA SER A 98 -11.75 -8.92 10.50
C SER A 98 -11.40 -10.38 10.22
N ARG A 99 -10.82 -11.09 11.20
CA ARG A 99 -10.64 -12.55 11.12
C ARG A 99 -11.97 -13.27 11.26
#